data_AF-A0A6C0CBA4-F1
#
_entry.id   AF-A0A6C0CBA4-F1
#
_cell.length_a   1.000
_cell.length_b   1.000
_cell.length_c   1.000
_cell.angle_alpha   90.00
_cell.angle_beta   90.00
_cell.angle_gamma   90.00
#
_symmetry.space_group_name_H-M   'P 1'
#
loop_
_entity.id
_entity.type
_entity.pdbx_description
1 polymer ?
#
loop_
_entity_poly.entity_id
_entity_poly.type
_entity_poly.pdbx_seq_one_letter_code
_entity_poly.pdbx_strand_id
1 'polypeptide(L)'
;MNIDSVLLDLEVIRQLNENDKLSVITLIGSTRLAVDSCKYTSAFTRYYYNYNRETTITYLENLTGTIEKTAEFLINGDHSEECETIYAALINALKGLENLKITYISDSIIVAKLTLLINKFKAVAKKVDNCLTNCANYINDCESSSSSKDSTINNED
;
A
#
# COMPACT_ATOMS: atom_id res chain seq x y z
N MET A 1 -9.81 7.36 -11.44
CA MET A 1 -8.61 7.16 -10.59
C MET A 1 -7.90 5.93 -11.11
N ASN A 2 -6.57 5.92 -11.22
CA ASN A 2 -5.85 4.81 -11.83
C ASN A 2 -5.25 3.92 -10.73
N ILE A 3 -5.88 2.76 -10.47
CA ILE A 3 -5.41 1.78 -9.47
C ILE A 3 -3.99 1.30 -9.79
N ASP A 4 -3.65 1.11 -11.07
CA ASP A 4 -2.33 0.66 -11.51
C ASP A 4 -1.24 1.65 -11.11
N SER A 5 -1.53 2.96 -11.14
CA SER A 5 -0.56 3.97 -10.70
C SER A 5 -0.28 3.87 -9.19
N VAL A 6 -1.31 3.59 -8.39
CA VAL A 6 -1.15 3.38 -6.94
C VAL A 6 -0.38 2.10 -6.68
N LEU A 7 -0.72 1.01 -7.36
CA LEU A 7 -0.01 -0.27 -7.23
C LEU A 7 1.45 -0.15 -7.64
N LEU A 8 1.75 0.59 -8.71
CA LEU A 8 3.11 0.86 -9.15
C LEU A 8 3.91 1.60 -8.08
N ASP A 9 3.36 2.67 -7.50
CA ASP A 9 4.04 3.42 -6.44
C ASP A 9 4.27 2.57 -5.18
N LEU A 10 3.28 1.76 -4.78
CA LEU A 10 3.41 0.81 -3.67
C LEU A 10 4.50 -0.23 -3.94
N GLU A 11 4.58 -0.72 -5.18
CA GLU A 11 5.57 -1.70 -5.60
C GLU A 11 6.99 -1.12 -5.61
N VAL A 12 7.16 0.15 -6.00
CA VAL A 12 8.44 0.86 -5.86
C VAL A 12 8.83 1.01 -4.39
N ILE A 13 7.88 1.38 -3.52
CA ILE A 13 8.14 1.52 -2.07
C ILE A 13 8.57 0.17 -1.47
N ARG A 14 7.93 -0.95 -1.88
CA ARG A 14 8.29 -2.30 -1.42
C ARG A 14 9.77 -2.64 -1.64
N GLN A 15 10.38 -2.11 -2.70
CA GLN A 15 11.77 -2.40 -3.06
C GLN A 15 12.81 -1.73 -2.16
N LEU A 16 12.40 -0.82 -1.27
CA LEU A 16 13.31 -0.15 -0.34
C LEU A 16 13.92 -1.13 0.67
N ASN A 17 15.24 -1.20 0.71
CA ASN A 17 16.00 -1.86 1.77
C ASN A 17 16.56 -0.83 2.76
N GLU A 18 17.11 -1.30 3.87
CA GLU A 18 17.83 -0.45 4.79
C GLU A 18 18.98 0.28 4.07
N ASN A 19 19.16 1.56 4.40
CA ASN A 19 20.11 2.49 3.77
C ASN A 19 19.73 2.96 2.36
N ASP A 20 18.69 2.40 1.74
CA ASP A 20 18.14 2.93 0.51
C ASP A 20 17.35 4.22 0.79
N LYS A 21 17.47 5.19 -0.11
CA LYS A 21 16.62 6.38 -0.08
C LYS A 21 15.57 6.29 -1.16
N LEU A 22 14.43 6.89 -0.88
CA LEU A 22 13.38 7.11 -1.85
C LEU A 22 13.56 8.49 -2.47
N SER A 23 13.42 8.59 -3.79
CA SER A 23 13.54 9.82 -4.55
C SER A 23 12.31 10.05 -5.40
N VAL A 24 11.92 11.31 -5.54
CA VAL A 24 10.86 11.75 -6.46
C VAL A 24 11.51 12.30 -7.72
N ILE A 25 11.21 11.69 -8.86
CA ILE A 25 11.68 12.14 -10.17
C ILE A 25 10.52 12.86 -10.86
N THR A 26 10.67 14.16 -11.06
CA THR A 26 9.71 15.00 -11.79
C THR A 26 10.24 15.26 -13.19
N LEU A 27 9.56 14.71 -14.20
CA LEU A 27 9.75 14.97 -15.62
C LEU A 27 8.56 15.80 -16.13
N ILE A 28 8.71 16.44 -17.29
CA ILE A 28 7.61 17.22 -17.90
C ILE A 28 6.40 16.29 -18.09
N GLY A 29 5.32 16.54 -17.33
CA GLY A 29 4.08 15.76 -17.38
C GLY A 29 4.07 14.45 -16.60
N SER A 30 5.12 14.08 -15.85
CA SER A 30 5.09 12.88 -15.00
C SER A 30 5.94 13.02 -13.74
N THR A 31 5.38 12.58 -12.61
CA THR A 31 6.08 12.50 -11.33
C THR A 31 6.04 11.05 -10.87
N ARG A 32 7.21 10.47 -10.59
CA ARG A 32 7.34 9.06 -10.20
C ARG A 32 8.29 8.85 -9.05
N LEU A 33 8.07 7.77 -8.30
CA LEU A 33 9.01 7.29 -7.29
C LEU A 33 10.15 6.48 -7.93
N ALA A 34 11.33 6.57 -7.31
CA ALA A 34 12.47 5.72 -7.63
C ALA A 34 13.27 5.40 -6.35
N VAL A 35 13.72 4.15 -6.25
CA VAL A 35 14.65 3.73 -5.20
C VAL A 35 16.06 4.11 -5.59
N ASP A 36 16.69 4.93 -4.77
CA ASP A 36 18.11 5.27 -4.85
C ASP A 36 18.90 4.32 -3.94
N SER A 37 19.27 3.17 -4.52
CA SER A 37 20.07 2.15 -3.84
C SER A 37 21.43 2.72 -3.45
N CYS A 38 21.86 2.54 -2.20
CA CYS A 38 23.14 3.07 -1.73
C CYS A 38 24.33 2.38 -2.43
N LYS A 39 24.80 2.94 -3.54
CA LYS A 39 26.07 2.57 -4.19
C LYS A 39 27.18 3.52 -3.73
N TYR A 40 28.44 3.11 -3.83
CA TYR A 40 29.62 3.90 -3.43
C TYR A 40 29.71 5.29 -4.08
N THR A 41 28.97 5.54 -5.17
CA THR A 41 28.90 6.84 -5.88
C THR A 41 27.64 7.67 -5.55
N SER A 42 26.75 7.18 -4.68
CA SER A 42 25.44 7.78 -4.38
C SER A 42 25.50 9.20 -3.82
N ALA A 43 26.59 9.59 -3.17
CA ALA A 43 26.76 10.95 -2.64
C ALA A 43 26.82 12.01 -3.76
N PHE A 44 27.47 11.71 -4.88
CA PHE A 44 27.61 12.63 -6.01
C PHE A 44 26.32 12.74 -6.82
N THR A 45 25.64 11.62 -7.09
CA THR A 45 24.33 11.63 -7.74
C THR A 45 23.30 12.38 -6.89
N ARG A 46 23.33 12.22 -5.56
CA ARG A 46 22.43 12.96 -4.66
C ARG A 46 22.65 14.47 -4.66
N TYR A 47 23.91 14.91 -4.67
CA TYR A 47 24.22 16.33 -4.78
C TYR A 47 23.75 16.89 -6.13
N TYR A 48 23.96 16.14 -7.21
CA TYR A 48 23.59 16.55 -8.56
C TYR A 48 22.06 16.64 -8.78
N TYR A 49 21.29 15.71 -8.21
CA TYR A 49 19.83 15.67 -8.38
C TYR A 49 19.03 16.41 -7.30
N ASN A 50 19.70 17.01 -6.30
CA ASN A 50 19.08 17.75 -5.19
C ASN A 50 17.87 17.02 -4.56
N TYR A 51 18.03 15.71 -4.32
CA TYR A 51 16.96 14.87 -3.80
C TYR A 51 16.52 15.36 -2.42
N ASN A 52 15.39 16.07 -2.40
CA ASN A 52 14.86 16.65 -1.20
C ASN A 52 13.98 15.63 -0.47
N ARG A 53 14.41 15.27 0.74
CA ARG A 53 13.66 14.43 1.69
C ARG A 53 12.24 14.96 1.92
N GLU A 54 12.05 16.28 1.99
CA GLU A 54 10.73 16.89 2.17
C GLU A 54 9.82 16.65 0.98
N THR A 55 10.33 16.77 -0.25
CA THR A 55 9.56 16.46 -1.46
C THR A 55 9.10 15.00 -1.47
N THR A 56 9.95 14.10 -1.01
CA THR A 56 9.60 12.68 -0.88
C THR A 56 8.50 12.46 0.17
N ILE A 57 8.61 13.11 1.32
CA ILE A 57 7.57 13.01 2.36
C ILE A 57 6.24 13.60 1.87
N THR A 58 6.24 14.77 1.25
CA THR A 58 5.02 15.38 0.68
C THR A 58 4.40 14.49 -0.40
N TYR A 59 5.22 13.83 -1.23
CA TYR A 59 4.72 12.87 -2.20
C TYR A 59 4.03 11.69 -1.50
N LEU A 60 4.65 11.11 -0.47
CA LEU A 60 4.07 10.00 0.29
C LEU A 60 2.77 10.41 1.01
N GLU A 61 2.67 11.64 1.50
CA GLU A 61 1.43 12.19 2.07
C GLU A 61 0.29 12.24 1.03
N ASN A 62 0.58 12.73 -0.17
CA ASN A 62 -0.38 12.77 -1.27
C ASN A 62 -0.77 11.36 -1.75
N LEU A 63 0.21 10.46 -1.83
CA LEU A 63 -0.01 9.05 -2.16
C LEU A 63 -0.92 8.39 -1.12
N THR A 64 -0.72 8.65 0.17
CA THR A 64 -1.61 8.15 1.25
C THR A 64 -3.06 8.57 1.01
N GLY A 65 -3.30 9.84 0.68
CA GLY A 65 -4.65 10.34 0.39
C GLY A 65 -5.26 9.72 -0.87
N THR A 66 -4.43 9.37 -1.86
CA THR A 66 -4.88 8.67 -3.07
C THR A 66 -5.23 7.22 -2.75
N ILE A 67 -4.39 6.52 -2.00
CA ILE A 67 -4.62 5.15 -1.52
C ILE A 67 -5.93 5.07 -0.74
N GLU A 68 -6.17 5.99 0.19
CA GLU A 68 -7.38 5.99 1.01
C GLU A 68 -8.64 6.12 0.14
N LYS A 69 -8.64 7.06 -0.81
CA LYS A 69 -9.74 7.19 -1.78
C LYS A 69 -9.91 5.94 -2.65
N THR A 70 -8.81 5.28 -3.04
CA THR A 70 -8.86 4.07 -3.87
C THR A 70 -9.48 2.94 -3.06
N ALA A 71 -9.01 2.74 -1.83
CA ALA A 71 -9.54 1.73 -0.93
C ALA A 71 -11.04 1.94 -0.67
N GLU A 72 -11.47 3.16 -0.37
CA GLU A 72 -12.89 3.46 -0.18
C GLU A 72 -13.73 3.21 -1.43
N PHE A 73 -13.22 3.57 -2.62
CA PHE A 73 -13.89 3.27 -3.88
C PHE A 73 -14.05 1.77 -4.12
N LEU A 74 -12.99 0.98 -3.88
CA LEU A 74 -13.02 -0.47 -4.09
C LEU A 74 -13.96 -1.17 -3.09
N ILE A 75 -13.90 -0.78 -1.81
CA ILE A 75 -14.76 -1.31 -0.74
C ILE A 75 -16.23 -1.04 -1.07
N ASN A 76 -16.57 0.18 -1.48
CA ASN A 76 -17.95 0.55 -1.79
C ASN A 76 -18.45 -0.06 -3.12
N GLY A 77 -17.54 -0.40 -4.03
CA GLY A 77 -17.84 -1.01 -5.32
C GLY A 77 -17.87 -2.54 -5.31
N ASP A 78 -17.64 -3.19 -4.16
CA ASP A 78 -17.56 -4.65 -4.01
C ASP A 78 -16.51 -5.31 -4.93
N HIS A 79 -15.39 -4.60 -5.15
CA HIS A 79 -14.26 -5.05 -5.96
C HIS A 79 -13.30 -5.91 -5.12
N SER A 80 -13.75 -7.11 -4.74
CA SER A 80 -13.05 -7.97 -3.77
C SER A 80 -11.63 -8.39 -4.22
N GLU A 81 -11.43 -8.75 -5.49
CA GLU A 81 -10.13 -9.15 -6.03
C GLU A 81 -9.12 -7.97 -6.02
N GLU A 82 -9.56 -6.78 -6.40
CA GLU A 82 -8.74 -5.58 -6.34
C GLU A 82 -8.45 -5.14 -4.91
N CYS A 83 -9.37 -5.41 -3.97
CA CYS A 83 -9.14 -5.21 -2.53
C CYS A 83 -8.04 -6.14 -1.99
N GLU A 84 -8.02 -7.41 -2.39
CA GLU A 84 -6.92 -8.33 -2.02
C GLU A 84 -5.58 -7.85 -2.57
N THR A 85 -5.58 -7.43 -3.84
CA THR A 85 -4.38 -6.94 -4.52
C THR A 85 -3.82 -5.68 -3.83
N ILE A 86 -4.68 -4.70 -3.54
CA ILE A 86 -4.25 -3.46 -2.88
C ILE A 86 -3.81 -3.71 -1.45
N TYR A 87 -4.48 -4.63 -0.74
CA TYR A 87 -4.09 -5.02 0.61
C TYR A 87 -2.70 -5.63 0.64
N ALA A 88 -2.43 -6.62 -0.22
CA ALA A 88 -1.12 -7.24 -0.33
C ALA A 88 -0.03 -6.21 -0.68
N ALA A 89 -0.30 -5.31 -1.62
CA ALA A 89 0.61 -4.23 -1.98
C ALA A 89 0.89 -3.28 -0.80
N LEU A 90 -0.12 -2.95 0.02
CA LEU A 90 0.03 -2.09 1.20
C LEU A 90 0.90 -2.72 2.28
N ILE A 91 0.67 -4.00 2.60
CA ILE A 91 1.49 -4.71 3.60
C ILE A 91 2.95 -4.78 3.17
N ASN A 92 3.19 -5.02 1.89
CA ASN A 92 4.52 -5.05 1.32
C ASN A 92 5.20 -3.67 1.33
N ALA A 93 4.48 -2.61 0.95
CA ALA A 93 4.98 -1.24 0.99
C ALA A 93 5.29 -0.77 2.42
N LEU A 94 4.50 -1.20 3.42
CA LEU A 94 4.74 -0.89 4.83
C LEU A 94 6.13 -1.34 5.28
N LYS A 95 6.59 -2.52 4.85
CA LYS A 95 7.95 -2.98 5.12
C LYS A 95 9.01 -2.04 4.53
N GLY A 96 8.81 -1.59 3.29
CA GLY A 96 9.69 -0.61 2.64
C GLY A 96 9.74 0.74 3.35
N LEU A 97 8.61 1.23 3.87
CA LEU A 97 8.56 2.47 4.66
C LEU A 97 9.28 2.33 6.01
N GLU A 98 9.20 1.18 6.67
CA GLU A 98 9.97 0.92 7.89
C GLU A 98 11.48 0.93 7.60
N ASN A 99 11.92 0.35 6.47
CA ASN A 99 13.31 0.42 6.01
C ASN A 99 13.74 1.87 5.71
N LEU A 100 12.89 2.65 5.06
CA LEU A 100 13.15 4.08 4.80
C LEU A 100 13.30 4.88 6.10
N LYS A 101 12.49 4.55 7.11
CA LYS A 101 12.59 5.15 8.45
C LYS A 101 13.93 4.84 9.11
N ILE A 102 14.42 3.61 8.97
CA ILE A 102 15.77 3.22 9.43
C ILE A 102 16.85 4.02 8.68
N THR A 103 16.74 4.18 7.37
CA THR A 103 17.68 5.00 6.58
C THR A 103 17.79 6.44 7.10
N TYR A 104 16.69 7.01 7.60
CA TYR A 104 16.63 8.37 8.12
C TYR A 104 16.71 8.46 9.65
N ILE A 105 17.15 7.41 10.36
CA ILE A 105 17.09 7.34 11.83
C ILE A 105 17.76 8.51 12.57
N SER A 106 18.77 9.14 11.95
CA SER A 106 19.46 10.31 12.50
C SER A 106 18.71 11.64 12.35
N ASP A 107 17.64 11.68 11.54
CA ASP A 107 16.81 12.87 11.29
C ASP A 107 15.44 12.69 11.99
N SER A 108 15.34 13.20 13.22
CA SER A 108 14.18 13.00 14.08
C SER A 108 12.87 13.54 13.50
N ILE A 109 12.92 14.63 12.73
CA ILE A 109 11.74 15.22 12.08
C ILE A 109 11.24 14.28 10.99
N ILE A 110 12.15 13.77 10.14
CA ILE A 110 11.78 12.84 9.07
C ILE A 110 11.28 11.52 9.64
N VAL A 111 11.91 11.00 10.70
CA VAL A 111 11.43 9.80 11.42
C VAL A 111 10.01 9.99 11.95
N ALA A 112 9.71 11.14 12.55
CA ALA A 112 8.37 11.44 13.04
C ALA A 112 7.34 11.48 11.91
N LYS A 113 7.66 12.16 10.80
CA LYS A 113 6.78 12.22 9.61
C LYS A 113 6.53 10.83 9.01
N LEU A 114 7.58 10.01 8.84
CA LEU A 114 7.46 8.64 8.37
C LEU A 114 6.63 7.77 9.33
N THR A 115 6.77 7.96 10.64
CA THR A 115 5.96 7.24 11.63
C THR A 115 4.47 7.55 11.47
N LEU A 116 4.12 8.83 11.27
CA LEU A 116 2.73 9.23 11.02
C LEU A 116 2.19 8.64 9.71
N LEU A 117 3.00 8.63 8.65
CA LEU A 117 2.65 8.02 7.36
C LEU A 117 2.42 6.51 7.49
N ILE A 118 3.34 5.80 8.13
CA ILE A 118 3.22 4.36 8.39
C ILE A 118 1.94 4.05 9.16
N ASN A 119 1.59 4.86 10.16
CA ASN A 119 0.36 4.67 10.92
C ASN A 119 -0.90 4.85 10.05
N LYS A 120 -0.89 5.82 9.12
CA LYS A 120 -1.98 6.01 8.15
C LYS A 120 -2.08 4.83 7.19
N PHE A 121 -0.96 4.34 6.64
CA PHE A 121 -0.95 3.14 5.80
C PHE A 121 -1.51 1.91 6.54
N LYS A 122 -1.11 1.70 7.80
CA LYS A 122 -1.64 0.62 8.66
C LYS A 122 -3.15 0.77 8.87
N ALA A 123 -3.64 1.98 9.09
CA ALA A 123 -5.07 2.23 9.25
C ALA A 123 -5.86 1.90 7.97
N VAL A 124 -5.36 2.29 6.79
CA VAL A 124 -6.01 1.95 5.52
C VAL A 124 -5.95 0.44 5.25
N ALA A 125 -4.80 -0.21 5.46
CA ALA A 125 -4.68 -1.65 5.32
C ALA A 125 -5.69 -2.40 6.19
N LYS A 126 -5.87 -1.96 7.45
CA LYS A 126 -6.88 -2.51 8.35
C LYS A 126 -8.32 -2.31 7.87
N LYS A 127 -8.63 -1.15 7.27
CA LYS A 127 -9.96 -0.90 6.66
C LYS A 127 -10.24 -1.91 5.54
N VAL A 128 -9.26 -2.15 4.66
CA VAL A 128 -9.39 -3.09 3.54
C VAL A 128 -9.50 -4.54 4.04
N ASP A 129 -8.65 -4.94 4.99
CA ASP A 129 -8.65 -6.28 5.61
C ASP A 129 -10.00 -6.63 6.26
N ASN A 130 -10.59 -5.68 6.99
CA ASN A 130 -11.91 -5.85 7.59
C ASN A 130 -13.00 -6.06 6.53
N CYS A 131 -12.90 -5.38 5.38
CA CYS A 131 -13.85 -5.56 4.27
C CYS A 131 -13.74 -6.98 3.71
N LEU A 132 -12.53 -7.44 3.41
CA LEU A 132 -12.27 -8.78 2.89
C LEU A 132 -12.77 -9.88 3.83
N THR A 133 -12.50 -9.74 5.13
CA THR A 133 -12.95 -10.70 6.15
C THR A 133 -14.47 -10.76 6.27
N ASN A 134 -15.14 -9.60 6.19
CA ASN A 134 -16.60 -9.56 6.23
C ASN A 134 -17.22 -10.21 4.98
N CYS A 135 -16.67 -9.95 3.79
CA CYS A 135 -17.12 -10.61 2.56
C CYS A 135 -16.95 -12.14 2.61
N ALA A 136 -15.82 -12.63 3.15
CA ALA A 136 -15.58 -14.07 3.31
C ALA A 136 -16.59 -14.75 4.26
N ASN A 137 -16.97 -14.08 5.35
CA ASN A 137 -17.97 -14.60 6.29
C ASN A 137 -19.38 -14.68 5.67
N TYR A 138 -19.78 -13.70 4.85
CA TYR A 138 -21.06 -13.75 4.14
C TYR A 138 -21.14 -14.89 3.12
N ILE A 139 -20.03 -15.26 2.46
CA ILE A 139 -20.01 -16.37 1.50
C ILE A 139 -20.25 -17.71 2.22
N ASN A 140 -19.61 -17.92 3.38
CA ASN A 140 -19.78 -19.14 4.18
C ASN A 140 -21.22 -19.31 4.71
N ASP A 141 -21.91 -18.21 5.02
CA ASP A 141 -23.33 -18.23 5.44
C ASP A 141 -24.28 -18.55 4.26
N CYS A 142 -23.91 -18.20 3.02
CA CYS A 142 -24.67 -18.53 1.80
C CYS A 142 -24.52 -20.00 1.37
N GLU A 143 -23.35 -20.60 1.57
CA GLU A 143 -23.10 -22.02 1.26
C GLU A 143 -23.75 -22.98 2.28
N SER A 144 -23.75 -22.60 3.57
CA SER A 144 -24.42 -23.40 4.62
C SER A 144 -25.95 -23.40 4.51
N SER A 145 -26.54 -22.32 3.97
CA SER A 145 -27.99 -22.19 3.75
C SER A 145 -28.51 -22.80 2.44
N SER A 146 -27.61 -23.18 1.52
CA SER A 146 -27.96 -23.88 0.27
C SER A 146 -27.84 -25.41 0.35
N SER A 147 -26.99 -25.97 1.23
CA SER A 147 -26.88 -27.44 1.40
C SER A 147 -28.01 -28.08 2.24
N SER A 148 -28.84 -27.28 2.91
CA SER A 148 -29.92 -27.75 3.78
C SER A 148 -31.26 -28.01 3.06
N LYS A 149 -31.34 -27.79 1.74
CA LYS A 149 -32.58 -27.99 0.95
C LYS A 149 -32.66 -29.29 0.14
N ASP A 150 -31.58 -30.07 0.03
CA ASP A 150 -31.54 -31.23 -0.89
C ASP A 150 -31.58 -32.61 -0.21
N SER A 151 -31.90 -32.70 1.09
CA SER A 151 -31.91 -33.98 1.84
C SER A 151 -33.29 -34.44 2.32
N THR A 152 -34.39 -33.87 1.80
CA THR A 152 -35.74 -34.40 2.07
C THR A 152 -36.48 -34.64 0.77
N ILE A 153 -36.35 -35.85 0.22
CA ILE A 153 -37.35 -36.65 -0.52
C ILE A 153 -36.55 -37.82 -1.11
N ASN A 154 -36.57 -38.95 -0.41
CA ASN A 154 -36.47 -40.31 -0.96
C ASN A 154 -36.41 -41.25 0.25
N ASN A 155 -37.58 -41.63 0.74
CA ASN A 155 -37.86 -42.91 1.40
C ASN A 155 -39.34 -42.91 1.74
N GLU A 156 -40.16 -43.50 0.88
CA GLU A 156 -41.38 -44.21 1.27
C GLU A 156 -41.68 -45.26 0.19
N ASP A 157 -42.06 -46.43 0.68
CA ASP A 157 -42.10 -47.76 0.05
C ASP A 157 -43.04 -47.91 -1.17
#